data_AF-A0A2N9X7M5-F1
#
_entry.id   AF-A0A2N9X7M5-F1
#
_cell.length_a   1.000
_cell.length_b   1.000
_cell.length_c   1.000
_cell.angle_alpha   90.00
_cell.angle_beta   90.00
_cell.angle_gamma   90.00
#
_symmetry.space_group_name_H-M   'P 1'
#
loop_
_entity.id
_entity.type
_entity.pdbx_description
1 polymer ?
#
loop_
_entity_poly.entity_id
_entity_poly.type
_entity_poly.pdbx_seq_one_letter_code
_entity_poly.pdbx_strand_id
1 'polypeptide(L)'
;MLKRLDLHNQDKNFWIGTLISAMLSIVAIYYATYYYRVYIHGIETSATVETVYKYQKKGTDYYELTAKYLDKNNNVVISKDIKTWINVHEGEKIKILYNRYSPEIADIKDNDLTKINLWFYFACAIFISCCTASVYRQNKQNHN
;
A
#
# COMPACT_ATOMS: atom_id res chain seq x y z
N MET A 1 -16.59 42.50 -16.60
CA MET A 1 -16.93 41.84 -15.31
C MET A 1 -16.83 40.31 -15.42
N LEU A 2 -17.42 39.69 -16.45
CA LEU A 2 -17.34 38.24 -16.74
C LEU A 2 -15.90 37.67 -16.76
N LYS A 3 -14.98 38.31 -17.49
CA LYS A 3 -13.58 37.84 -17.63
C LYS A 3 -12.81 37.76 -16.29
N ARG A 4 -13.10 38.63 -15.31
CA ARG A 4 -12.47 38.57 -13.97
C ARG A 4 -13.05 37.45 -13.09
N LEU A 5 -14.33 37.12 -13.28
CA LEU A 5 -14.98 36.01 -12.59
C LEU A 5 -14.45 34.65 -13.09
N ASP A 6 -14.22 34.52 -14.40
CA ASP A 6 -13.63 33.29 -14.97
C ASP A 6 -12.19 33.05 -14.52
N LEU A 7 -11.35 34.09 -14.53
CA LEU A 7 -9.97 34.01 -14.01
C LEU A 7 -9.93 33.62 -12.53
N HIS A 8 -10.81 34.21 -11.71
CA HIS A 8 -10.87 33.88 -10.28
C HIS A 8 -11.33 32.44 -10.02
N ASN A 9 -12.29 31.94 -10.81
CA ASN A 9 -12.73 30.54 -10.72
C ASN A 9 -11.65 29.57 -11.22
N GLN A 10 -10.89 29.94 -12.25
CA GLN A 10 -9.79 29.13 -12.79
C GLN A 10 -8.64 28.99 -11.76
N ASP A 11 -8.26 30.09 -11.11
CA ASP A 11 -7.24 30.08 -10.05
C ASP A 11 -7.70 29.24 -8.84
N LYS A 12 -8.96 29.40 -8.42
CA LYS A 12 -9.52 28.61 -7.31
C LYS A 12 -9.51 27.11 -7.61
N ASN A 13 -9.91 26.72 -8.82
CA ASN A 13 -9.92 25.32 -9.24
C ASN A 13 -8.50 24.74 -9.32
N PHE A 14 -7.52 25.54 -9.73
CA PHE A 14 -6.12 25.13 -9.73
C PHE A 14 -5.58 24.84 -8.32
N TRP A 15 -5.83 25.73 -7.35
CA TRP A 15 -5.39 25.53 -5.97
C TRP A 15 -6.06 24.31 -5.32
N ILE A 16 -7.36 24.11 -5.57
CA ILE A 16 -8.09 22.93 -5.10
C ILE A 16 -7.50 21.64 -5.71
N GLY A 17 -7.26 21.62 -7.02
CA GLY A 17 -6.65 20.47 -7.69
C GLY A 17 -5.25 20.15 -7.17
N THR A 18 -4.44 21.18 -6.91
CA THR A 18 -3.09 21.01 -6.34
C THR A 18 -3.13 20.44 -4.92
N LEU A 19 -4.06 20.91 -4.09
CA LEU A 19 -4.24 20.43 -2.72
C LEU A 19 -4.68 18.96 -2.69
N ILE A 20 -5.63 18.57 -3.53
CA ILE A 20 -6.08 17.17 -3.69
C ILE A 20 -4.89 16.30 -4.14
N SER A 21 -4.13 16.76 -5.13
CA SER A 21 -2.98 16.04 -5.64
C SER A 21 -1.90 15.82 -4.57
N ALA A 22 -1.61 16.86 -3.77
CA ALA A 22 -0.68 16.76 -2.65
C ALA A 22 -1.14 15.74 -1.59
N MET A 23 -2.44 15.73 -1.26
CA MET A 23 -3.01 14.74 -0.34
C MET A 23 -2.86 13.31 -0.88
N LEU A 24 -3.16 13.09 -2.16
CA LEU A 24 -3.02 11.77 -2.79
C LEU A 24 -1.56 11.30 -2.82
N SER A 25 -0.61 12.19 -3.09
CA SER A 25 0.83 11.89 -3.02
C SER A 25 1.27 11.49 -1.61
N ILE A 26 0.82 12.21 -0.57
CA ILE A 26 1.13 11.87 0.83
C ILE A 26 0.61 10.47 1.17
N VAL A 27 -0.63 10.16 0.77
CA VAL A 27 -1.22 8.83 1.00
C VAL A 27 -0.42 7.74 0.27
N ALA A 28 -0.06 7.96 -1.00
CA ALA A 28 0.74 7.01 -1.76
C ALA A 28 2.13 6.77 -1.15
N ILE A 29 2.82 7.85 -0.73
CA ILE A 29 4.12 7.77 -0.06
C ILE A 29 4.01 7.06 1.29
N TYR A 30 2.95 7.32 2.05
CA TYR A 30 2.69 6.65 3.32
C TYR A 30 2.59 5.14 3.13
N TYR A 31 1.76 4.67 2.20
CA TYR A 31 1.62 3.25 1.90
C TYR A 31 2.90 2.65 1.33
N ALA A 32 3.59 3.32 0.41
CA ALA A 32 4.89 2.87 -0.10
C ALA A 32 5.91 2.72 1.04
N THR A 33 5.96 3.67 1.97
CA THR A 33 6.85 3.62 3.15
C THR A 33 6.49 2.46 4.07
N TYR A 34 5.19 2.23 4.29
CA TYR A 34 4.71 1.09 5.08
C TYR A 34 5.19 -0.23 4.47
N TYR A 35 4.90 -0.49 3.18
CA TYR A 35 5.33 -1.73 2.52
C TYR A 35 6.86 -1.86 2.41
N TYR A 36 7.57 -0.74 2.26
CA TYR A 36 9.03 -0.73 2.24
C TYR A 36 9.63 -1.15 3.58
N ARG A 37 9.14 -0.59 4.70
CA ARG A 37 9.61 -0.96 6.04
C ARG A 37 9.32 -2.43 6.33
N VAL A 38 8.14 -2.90 5.93
CA VAL A 38 7.75 -4.31 6.00
C VAL A 38 8.74 -5.20 5.25
N TYR A 39 9.08 -4.84 4.01
CA TYR A 39 9.96 -5.64 3.16
C TYR A 39 11.42 -5.63 3.61
N ILE A 40 11.95 -4.49 4.05
CA ILE A 40 13.38 -4.33 4.39
C ILE A 40 13.69 -4.67 5.86
N HIS A 41 12.78 -4.36 6.78
CA HIS A 41 12.97 -4.60 8.22
C HIS A 41 12.18 -5.78 8.75
N GLY A 42 11.49 -6.52 7.88
CA GLY A 42 10.87 -7.79 8.21
C GLY A 42 11.92 -8.81 8.63
N ILE A 43 11.81 -9.30 9.86
CA ILE A 43 12.56 -10.44 10.34
C ILE A 43 11.80 -11.69 9.90
N GLU A 44 12.49 -12.62 9.26
CA GLU A 44 11.91 -13.92 8.92
C GLU A 44 11.63 -14.72 10.19
N THR A 45 10.38 -15.17 10.36
CA THR A 45 9.98 -16.06 11.45
C THR A 45 8.96 -17.08 10.96
N SER A 46 8.62 -18.07 11.78
CA SER A 46 7.62 -19.10 11.46
C SER A 46 6.30 -18.78 12.14
N ALA A 47 5.21 -18.85 11.40
CA ALA A 47 3.85 -18.77 11.92
C ALA A 47 3.06 -20.02 11.51
N THR A 48 2.02 -20.33 12.27
CA THR A 48 1.07 -21.39 11.93
C THR A 48 -0.17 -20.76 11.30
N VAL A 49 -0.62 -21.32 10.19
CA VAL A 49 -1.87 -20.93 9.53
C VAL A 49 -3.03 -21.45 10.37
N GLU A 50 -3.91 -20.57 10.80
CA GLU A 50 -5.10 -20.92 11.59
C GLU A 50 -6.29 -21.24 10.68
N THR A 51 -6.59 -20.32 9.76
CA THR A 51 -7.73 -20.43 8.84
C THR A 51 -7.27 -20.12 7.43
N VAL A 52 -7.92 -20.74 6.44
CA VAL A 52 -7.71 -20.43 5.01
C VAL A 52 -9.03 -20.30 4.29
N TYR A 53 -9.25 -19.15 3.66
CA TYR A 53 -10.35 -18.91 2.75
C TYR A 53 -9.86 -18.75 1.32
N LYS A 54 -10.28 -19.65 0.43
CA LYS A 54 -9.99 -19.56 -1.01
C LYS A 54 -11.08 -18.77 -1.72
N TYR A 55 -10.68 -17.83 -2.57
CA TYR A 55 -11.57 -17.11 -3.48
C TYR A 55 -10.93 -16.93 -4.85
N GLN A 56 -11.76 -16.78 -5.90
CA GLN A 56 -11.27 -16.58 -7.25
C GLN A 56 -11.59 -15.17 -7.73
N LYS A 57 -10.61 -14.50 -8.35
CA LYS A 57 -10.78 -13.18 -8.96
C LYS A 57 -10.16 -13.17 -10.35
N LYS A 58 -10.98 -12.89 -11.37
CA LYS A 58 -10.58 -12.88 -12.79
C LYS A 58 -9.87 -14.18 -13.24
N GLY A 59 -10.33 -15.33 -12.75
CA GLY A 59 -9.76 -16.63 -13.09
C GLY A 59 -8.51 -17.02 -12.28
N THR A 60 -7.97 -16.12 -11.45
CA THR A 60 -6.84 -16.40 -10.57
C THR A 60 -7.33 -16.77 -9.17
N ASP A 61 -6.78 -17.84 -8.62
CA ASP A 61 -7.04 -18.26 -7.24
C ASP A 61 -6.24 -17.38 -6.26
N TYR A 62 -6.94 -16.92 -5.23
CA TYR A 62 -6.40 -16.17 -4.12
C TYR A 62 -6.82 -16.82 -2.80
N TYR A 63 -6.02 -16.57 -1.78
CA TYR A 63 -6.20 -17.11 -0.45
C TYR A 63 -6.14 -15.95 0.55
N GLU A 64 -7.12 -15.88 1.44
CA GLU A 64 -7.11 -15.03 2.62
C GLU A 64 -6.95 -15.95 3.82
N LEU A 65 -5.85 -15.79 4.55
CA LEU A 65 -5.52 -16.66 5.66
C LEU A 65 -5.23 -15.88 6.92
N THR A 66 -5.60 -16.43 8.07
CA THR A 66 -5.19 -15.89 9.36
C THR A 66 -3.94 -16.64 9.81
N ALA A 67 -2.82 -15.93 9.93
CA ALA A 67 -1.58 -16.51 10.45
C ALA A 67 -1.39 -16.14 11.92
N LYS A 68 -1.01 -17.12 12.75
CA LYS A 68 -0.70 -16.96 14.17
C LYS A 68 0.78 -17.16 14.44
N TYR A 69 1.42 -16.14 14.98
CA TYR A 69 2.76 -16.23 15.53
C TYR A 69 2.69 -16.35 17.06
N LEU A 70 3.32 -17.37 17.61
CA LEU A 70 3.42 -17.61 19.06
C LEU A 70 4.81 -17.25 19.57
N ASP A 71 4.91 -16.68 20.78
CA ASP A 71 6.18 -16.51 21.47
C ASP A 71 6.71 -17.83 22.05
N LYS A 72 7.86 -17.77 22.71
CA LYS A 72 8.48 -18.91 23.40
C LYS A 72 7.62 -19.51 24.52
N ASN A 73 6.60 -18.79 24.97
CA ASN A 73 5.69 -19.18 26.04
C ASN A 73 4.30 -19.61 25.49
N ASN A 74 4.18 -19.83 24.17
CA ASN A 74 2.93 -20.15 23.48
C ASN A 74 1.84 -19.08 23.55
N ASN A 75 2.18 -17.83 23.89
CA ASN A 75 1.22 -16.73 23.80
C ASN A 75 1.10 -16.27 22.35
N VAL A 76 -0.12 -15.95 21.91
CA VAL A 76 -0.35 -15.33 20.59
C VAL A 76 0.24 -13.92 20.62
N VAL A 77 1.30 -13.72 19.85
CA VAL A 77 1.96 -12.41 19.70
C VAL A 77 1.30 -11.64 18.56
N ILE A 78 0.90 -12.34 17.50
CA ILE A 78 0.29 -11.72 16.33
C ILE A 78 -0.71 -12.66 15.68
N SER A 79 -1.88 -12.12 15.34
CA SER A 79 -2.90 -12.72 14.49
C SER A 79 -3.29 -11.68 13.45
N LYS A 80 -3.11 -12.01 12.17
CA LYS A 80 -3.43 -11.10 11.07
C LYS A 80 -3.88 -11.87 9.85
N ASP A 81 -4.81 -11.27 9.13
CA ASP A 81 -5.29 -11.76 7.86
C ASP A 81 -4.33 -11.34 6.73
N ILE A 82 -3.93 -12.31 5.92
CA ILE A 82 -2.94 -12.15 4.85
C ILE A 82 -3.57 -12.62 3.55
N LYS A 83 -3.47 -11.78 2.51
CA LYS A 83 -3.89 -12.13 1.16
C LYS A 83 -2.69 -12.62 0.37
N THR A 84 -2.79 -13.84 -0.14
CA THR A 84 -1.73 -14.49 -0.90
C THR A 84 -2.30 -15.23 -2.10
N TRP A 85 -1.46 -15.53 -3.09
CA TRP A 85 -1.76 -16.52 -4.13
C TRP A 85 -1.10 -17.88 -3.83
N ILE A 86 -0.32 -17.95 -2.75
CA ILE A 86 0.37 -19.18 -2.35
C ILE A 86 -0.67 -20.12 -1.76
N ASN A 87 -0.77 -21.31 -2.34
CA ASN A 87 -1.66 -22.34 -1.83
C ASN A 87 -1.08 -22.93 -0.54
N VAL A 88 -1.71 -22.63 0.59
CA VAL A 88 -1.33 -23.12 1.93
C VAL A 88 -2.56 -23.66 2.66
N HIS A 89 -2.34 -24.52 3.64
CA HIS A 89 -3.39 -25.26 4.32
C HIS A 89 -3.46 -24.90 5.81
N GLU A 90 -4.62 -25.10 6.43
CA GLU A 90 -4.77 -24.90 7.87
C GLU A 90 -3.83 -25.83 8.66
N GLY A 91 -3.23 -25.32 9.73
CA GLY A 91 -2.21 -26.01 10.52
C GLY A 91 -0.80 -26.01 9.91
N GLU A 92 -0.64 -25.55 8.67
CA GLU A 92 0.67 -25.48 8.00
C GLU A 92 1.58 -24.43 8.67
N LYS A 93 2.89 -24.73 8.75
CA LYS A 93 3.89 -23.77 9.19
C LYS A 93 4.44 -23.00 8.00
N ILE A 94 4.18 -21.71 7.96
CA ILE A 94 4.65 -20.81 6.91
C ILE A 94 5.75 -19.89 7.44
N LYS A 95 6.65 -19.47 6.55
CA LYS A 95 7.58 -18.38 6.85
C LYS A 95 6.87 -17.05 6.63
N ILE A 96 6.91 -16.18 7.63
CA ILE A 96 6.35 -14.83 7.58
C ILE A 96 7.44 -13.79 7.76
N LEU A 97 7.18 -12.59 7.26
CA LEU A 97 7.94 -11.39 7.56
C LEU A 97 7.29 -10.71 8.77
N TYR A 98 8.05 -10.55 9.84
CA TYR A 98 7.60 -9.90 11.07
C TYR A 98 8.33 -8.57 11.27
N ASN A 99 7.61 -7.47 11.49
CA ASN A 99 8.22 -6.19 11.84
C ASN A 99 8.20 -5.98 13.36
N ARG A 100 9.37 -5.92 13.99
CA ARG A 100 9.50 -5.71 15.45
C ARG A 100 9.08 -4.31 15.92
N TYR A 101 9.10 -3.31 15.04
CA TYR A 101 8.80 -1.92 15.40
C TYR A 101 7.31 -1.58 15.28
N SER A 102 6.56 -2.41 14.55
CA SER A 102 5.11 -2.35 14.43
C SER A 102 4.64 -3.79 14.37
N PRO A 103 4.21 -4.39 15.50
CA PRO A 103 4.02 -5.83 15.68
C PRO A 103 2.83 -6.35 14.87
N GLU A 104 3.02 -6.34 13.57
CA GLU A 104 2.10 -6.79 12.56
C GLU A 104 2.81 -7.85 11.73
N ILE A 105 2.09 -8.90 11.35
CA ILE A 105 2.57 -9.77 10.28
C ILE A 105 2.57 -8.91 9.02
N ALA A 106 3.73 -8.87 8.39
CA ALA A 106 3.99 -7.97 7.30
C ALA A 106 3.50 -8.64 6.00
N ASP A 107 3.87 -9.91 5.81
CA ASP A 107 3.35 -10.83 4.79
C ASP A 107 3.90 -12.26 4.98
N ILE A 108 3.51 -13.21 4.12
CA ILE A 108 4.20 -14.48 3.91
C ILE A 108 5.50 -14.21 3.15
N LYS A 109 6.57 -14.94 3.48
CA LYS A 109 7.80 -14.93 2.69
C LYS A 109 7.50 -15.33 1.24
N ASP A 110 8.12 -14.64 0.29
CA ASP A 110 7.95 -14.86 -1.16
C ASP A 110 6.54 -14.53 -1.70
N ASN A 111 5.70 -13.84 -0.93
CA ASN A 111 4.48 -13.26 -1.45
C ASN A 111 4.78 -11.98 -2.25
N ASP A 112 4.80 -12.05 -3.59
CA ASP A 112 5.07 -10.85 -4.38
C ASP A 112 3.94 -9.81 -4.33
N LEU A 113 2.77 -10.10 -3.73
CA LEU A 113 1.70 -9.10 -3.58
C LEU A 113 2.18 -7.86 -2.80
N THR A 114 2.94 -8.03 -1.72
CA THR A 114 3.53 -6.90 -0.98
C THR A 114 4.53 -6.13 -1.83
N LYS A 115 5.36 -6.83 -2.61
CA LYS A 115 6.33 -6.20 -3.52
C LYS A 115 5.62 -5.43 -4.64
N ILE A 116 4.57 -6.01 -5.22
CA ILE A 116 3.72 -5.37 -6.24
C ILE A 116 3.05 -4.13 -5.66
N ASN A 117 2.46 -4.23 -4.46
CA ASN A 117 1.84 -3.08 -3.80
C ASN A 117 2.86 -1.97 -3.54
N LEU A 118 4.06 -2.29 -3.07
CA LEU A 118 5.14 -1.31 -2.90
C LEU A 118 5.44 -0.57 -4.21
N TRP A 119 5.70 -1.30 -5.29
CA TRP A 119 5.99 -0.71 -6.60
C TRP A 119 4.83 0.11 -7.15
N PHE A 120 3.59 -0.37 -6.95
CA PHE A 120 2.38 0.33 -7.36
C PHE A 120 2.25 1.68 -6.64
N TYR A 121 2.35 1.71 -5.31
CA TYR A 121 2.24 2.95 -4.54
C TYR A 121 3.39 3.92 -4.87
N PHE A 122 4.60 3.41 -5.11
CA PHE A 122 5.72 4.22 -5.55
C PHE A 122 5.47 4.84 -6.94
N ALA A 123 4.96 4.05 -7.89
CA ALA A 123 4.59 4.53 -9.22
C ALA A 123 3.47 5.58 -9.16
N CYS A 124 2.44 5.37 -8.32
CA CYS A 124 1.40 6.37 -8.08
C CYS A 124 1.97 7.69 -7.55
N ALA A 125 2.88 7.64 -6.58
CA ALA A 125 3.50 8.85 -6.02
C ALA A 125 4.27 9.65 -7.10
N ILE A 126 5.04 8.96 -7.95
CA ILE A 126 5.76 9.59 -9.07
C ILE A 126 4.77 10.18 -10.08
N PHE A 127 3.76 9.41 -10.49
CA PHE A 127 2.78 9.81 -11.49
C PHE A 127 2.03 11.08 -11.06
N ILE A 128 1.50 11.10 -9.83
CA ILE A 128 0.77 12.24 -9.26
C ILE A 128 1.68 13.48 -9.22
N SER A 129 2.94 13.32 -8.82
CA SER A 129 3.93 14.41 -8.80
C SER A 129 4.18 14.98 -10.21
N CYS A 130 4.36 14.12 -11.21
CA CYS A 130 4.53 14.52 -12.61
C CYS A 130 3.30 15.25 -13.18
N CYS A 131 2.09 14.74 -12.92
CA CYS A 131 0.85 15.39 -13.33
C CYS A 131 0.73 16.79 -12.72
N THR A 132 1.00 16.92 -11.42
CA THR A 132 0.96 18.21 -10.71
C THR A 132 1.96 19.20 -11.31
N ALA A 133 3.20 18.76 -11.58
CA ALA A 133 4.23 19.60 -12.20
C ALA A 133 3.84 20.05 -13.62
N SER A 134 3.21 19.17 -14.40
CA SER A 134 2.73 19.50 -15.76
C SER A 134 1.64 20.57 -15.72
N VAL A 135 0.62 20.40 -14.86
CA VAL A 135 -0.47 21.37 -14.70
C VAL A 135 0.07 22.72 -14.19
N TYR A 136 1.00 22.70 -13.24
CA TYR A 136 1.67 23.92 -12.77
C TYR A 136 2.39 24.67 -13.91
N ARG A 137 3.13 23.95 -14.77
CA ARG A 137 3.83 24.55 -15.92
C ARG A 137 2.85 25.16 -16.92
N GLN A 138 1.75 24.48 -17.22
CA GLN A 138 0.71 24.99 -18.13
C GLN A 138 0.08 26.27 -17.60
N ASN A 139 -0.29 26.32 -16.32
CA ASN A 139 -0.85 27.54 -15.74
C ASN A 139 0.16 28.68 -15.72
N LYS A 140 1.43 28.42 -15.37
CA LYS A 140 2.47 29.45 -15.43
C LYS A 140 2.65 30.02 -16.85
N GLN A 141 2.54 29.19 -17.89
CA GLN A 141 2.59 29.64 -19.28
C GLN A 141 1.37 30.48 -19.68
N ASN A 142 0.18 30.15 -19.20
CA ASN A 142 -1.05 30.87 -19.53
C ASN A 142 -1.19 32.23 -18.81
N HIS A 143 -0.45 32.44 -17.70
CA HIS A 143 -0.45 33.68 -16.91
C HIS A 143 0.75 34.60 -17.18
N ASN A 144 1.66 34.22 -18.08
CA ASN A 144 2.76 35.04 -18.60
C ASN A 144 2.39 35.58 -19.99
#